data_AF-A0A0G0C7L3-F1
#
_entry.id   AF-A0A0G0C7L3-F1
#
_cell.length_a   1.000
_cell.length_b   1.000
_cell.length_c   1.000
_cell.angle_alpha   90.00
_cell.angle_beta   90.00
_cell.angle_gamma   90.00
#
_symmetry.space_group_name_H-M   'P 1'
#
loop_
_entity.id
_entity.type
_entity.pdbx_description
1 polymer ?
#
loop_
_entity_poly.entity_id
_entity_poly.type
_entity_poly.pdbx_seq_one_letter_code
_entity_poly.pdbx_strand_id
1 'polypeptide(L)' 'MIPKIRITISTERGNHIIEVDPHVAGSLANGAMEEYEQLYDGHGNLINQENAEIAKDLVTADGSLRQVFNETVGSSKKS' A
#
# COMPACT_ATOMS: atom_id res chain seq x y z
N MET A 1 -13.65 5.03 19.51
CA MET A 1 -12.18 4.93 19.36
C MET A 1 -11.91 4.69 17.88
N ILE A 2 -11.08 5.50 17.22
CA ILE A 2 -10.70 5.22 15.82
C ILE A 2 -9.69 4.08 15.86
N PRO A 3 -9.95 2.95 15.17
CA PRO A 3 -9.00 1.84 15.13
C PRO A 3 -7.69 2.30 14.47
N LYS A 4 -6.55 1.90 15.04
CA LYS A 4 -5.22 2.23 14.50
C LYS A 4 -4.65 1.03 13.76
N ILE A 5 -3.98 1.29 12.64
CA ILE A 5 -3.23 0.31 11.86
C ILE A 5 -1.75 0.49 12.18
N ARG A 6 -1.06 -0.59 12.56
CA ARG A 6 0.40 -0.60 12.73
C ARG A 6 1.06 -1.02 11.42
N ILE A 7 1.91 -0.16 10.88
CA ILE A 7 2.71 -0.43 9.69
C ILE A 7 4.16 -0.55 10.13
N THR A 8 4.82 -1.64 9.71
CA THR A 8 6.26 -1.80 9.88
C THR A 8 6.94 -1.53 8.54
N ILE A 9 7.85 -0.56 8.53
CA ILE A 9 8.65 -0.18 7.37
C ILE A 9 10.07 -0.68 7.63
N SER A 10 10.48 -1.70 6.88
CA SER A 10 11.83 -2.26 6.94
C SER A 10 12.74 -1.54 5.96
N THR A 11 13.84 -0.97 6.44
CA THR A 11 14.87 -0.31 5.62
C THR A 11 16.24 -0.89 5.92
N GLU A 12 17.25 -0.56 5.12
CA GLU A 12 18.66 -0.89 5.43
C GLU A 12 19.13 -0.33 6.77
N ARG A 13 18.46 0.71 7.28
CA ARG A 13 18.75 1.34 8.58
C ARG A 13 18.00 0.72 9.74
N GLY A 14 17.15 -0.28 9.48
CA GLY A 14 16.33 -0.99 10.45
C GLY A 14 14.82 -0.83 10.23
N ASN A 15 14.06 -1.31 11.20
CA ASN A 15 12.61 -1.33 11.18
C ASN A 15 12.03 -0.09 11.87
N HIS A 16 11.11 0.58 11.19
CA HIS A 16 10.33 1.69 11.73
C HIS A 16 8.88 1.25 11.88
N ILE A 17 8.27 1.55 13.02
CA ILE A 17 6.85 1.25 13.26
C ILE A 17 6.11 2.57 13.33
N ILE A 18 5.08 2.72 12.51
CA ILE A 18 4.15 3.85 12.56
C ILE A 18 2.73 3.35 12.86
N GLU A 19 1.99 4.16 13.60
CA GLU A 19 0.57 3.95 13.86
C GLU A 19 -0.24 4.98 13.10
N VAL A 20 -1.11 4.51 12.21
CA VAL A 20 -1.87 5.37 11.32
C VAL A 20 -3.36 5.11 11.45
N ASP A 21 -4.17 6.12 11.11
CA ASP A 21 -5.61 5.95 10.96
C ASP A 21 -5.93 5.15 9.69
N PRO A 22 -7.10 4.49 9.60
CA PRO A 22 -7.44 3.66 8.46
C PRO A 22 -7.45 4.46 7.15
N HIS A 23 -7.94 5.69 7.21
CA HIS A 23 -7.91 6.60 6.05
C HIS A 23 -6.50 6.84 5.52
N VAL A 24 -5.50 6.94 6.40
CA VAL A 24 -4.09 7.12 6.00
C VAL A 24 -3.56 5.84 5.34
N ALA A 25 -3.89 4.66 5.87
CA ALA A 25 -3.53 3.40 5.20
C ALA A 25 -4.16 3.27 3.80
N GLY A 26 -5.41 3.72 3.63
CA GLY A 26 -6.06 3.80 2.32
C GLY A 26 -5.35 4.77 1.37
N SER A 27 -4.91 5.93 1.86
CA SER A 27 -4.10 6.87 1.07
C SER A 27 -2.75 6.29 0.67
N LEU A 28 -2.08 5.53 1.55
CA LEU A 28 -0.83 4.84 1.23
C LEU A 28 -1.05 3.75 0.16
N ALA A 29 -2.16 3.02 0.22
CA ALA A 29 -2.52 2.03 -0.80
C ALA A 29 -2.70 2.70 -2.18
N ASN A 30 -3.43 3.82 -2.23
CA ASN A 30 -3.59 4.58 -3.46
C ASN A 30 -2.25 5.10 -4.00
N GLY A 31 -1.38 5.65 -3.13
CA GLY A 31 -0.05 6.10 -3.57
C GLY A 31 0.81 4.97 -4.14
N ALA A 32 0.75 3.77 -3.56
CA ALA A 32 1.45 2.61 -4.10
C ALA A 32 0.93 2.22 -5.51
N MET A 33 -0.39 2.30 -5.72
CA MET A 33 -1.00 2.05 -7.02
C MET A 33 -0.66 3.14 -8.04
N GLU A 34 -0.67 4.41 -7.65
CA GLU A 34 -0.30 5.53 -8.53
C GLU A 34 1.16 5.43 -9.00
N GLU A 35 2.08 5.05 -8.11
CA GLU A 35 3.48 4.78 -8.47
C GLU A 35 3.61 3.54 -9.37
N TYR A 36 2.81 2.50 -9.13
CA TYR A 36 2.78 1.32 -9.99
C TYR A 36 2.36 1.69 -11.41
N GLU A 37 1.28 2.45 -11.57
CA GLU A 37 0.75 2.88 -12.88
C GLU A 37 1.78 3.71 -13.67
N GLN A 38 2.59 4.52 -12.99
CA GLN A 38 3.67 5.30 -13.60
C GLN A 38 4.79 4.45 -14.20
N LEU A 39 4.92 3.17 -13.81
CA LEU A 39 5.92 2.26 -14.39
C LEU A 39 5.52 1.73 -15.77
N TYR A 40 4.27 1.92 -16.19
CA TYR A 40 3.70 1.39 -17.42
C TYR A 40 3.40 2.49 -18.44
N ASP A 41 3.55 2.16 -19.72
CA ASP A 41 3.13 3.01 -20.83
C ASP A 41 1.60 2.93 -21.03
N GLY A 42 1.07 3.78 -21.92
CA GLY A 42 -0.36 3.78 -22.27
C GLY A 42 -0.87 2.52 -22.97
N HIS A 43 0.00 1.54 -23.23
CA HIS A 43 -0.31 0.25 -23.83
C HIS A 43 -0.22 -0.91 -22.82
N GLY A 44 0.13 -0.62 -21.55
CA GLY A 44 0.28 -1.61 -20.49
C GLY A 44 1.61 -2.36 -20.51
N ASN A 45 2.64 -1.83 -21.16
CA ASN A 45 4.00 -2.37 -21.10
C ASN A 45 4.84 -1.61 -20.08
N LEU A 46 5.72 -2.31 -19.37
CA LEU A 46 6.71 -1.65 -18.51
C LEU A 46 7.61 -0.73 -19.34
N ILE A 47 7.75 0.52 -18.88
CA ILE A 47 8.64 1.52 -19.50
C ILE A 47 10.10 1.11 -19.36
N ASN A 48 10.48 0.52 -18.22
CA ASN A 48 11.79 -0.07 -17.97
C ASN A 48 11.63 -1.48 -17.37
N GLN A 49 12.26 -2.48 -17.99
CA GLN A 49 12.22 -3.88 -17.51
C GLN A 49 12.87 -4.06 -16.14
N GLU A 50 13.83 -3.22 -15.75
CA GLU A 50 14.46 -3.26 -14.42
C GLU A 50 13.47 -2.94 -13.29
N ASN A 51 12.35 -2.28 -13.61
CA ASN A 51 11.31 -1.94 -12.64
C ASN A 51 10.33 -3.10 -12.37
N ALA A 52 10.51 -4.28 -12.97
CA ALA A 52 9.58 -5.40 -12.81
C ALA A 52 9.40 -5.83 -11.34
N GLU A 53 10.49 -5.91 -10.57
CA GLU A 53 10.41 -6.24 -9.14
C GLU A 53 9.75 -5.09 -8.34
N ILE A 54 10.07 -3.84 -8.67
CA ILE A 54 9.44 -2.66 -8.04
C ILE A 54 7.93 -2.67 -8.27
N ALA A 55 7.47 -2.96 -9.49
CA ALA A 55 6.06 -3.05 -9.83
C ALA A 55 5.34 -4.12 -9.01
N LYS A 56 5.97 -5.29 -8.83
CA LYS A 56 5.44 -6.38 -8.00
C LYS A 56 5.36 -6.00 -6.52
N ASP A 57 6.37 -5.31 -6.01
CA ASP A 57 6.39 -4.84 -4.62
C ASP A 57 5.29 -3.81 -4.36
N LEU A 58 5.08 -2.88 -5.29
CA LEU A 58 4.02 -1.86 -5.20
C LEU A 58 2.61 -2.47 -5.22
N VAL A 59 2.34 -3.45 -6.08
CA VAL A 59 1.06 -4.19 -6.10
C VAL A 59 0.84 -4.95 -4.79
N THR A 60 1.91 -5.57 -4.26
CA THR A 60 1.85 -6.29 -2.98
C THR A 60 1.55 -5.32 -1.83
N ALA A 61 2.14 -4.12 -1.85
CA ALA A 61 1.91 -3.08 -0.87
C ALA A 61 0.47 -2.54 -0.93
N ASP A 62 -0.07 -2.20 -2.11
CA ASP A 62 -1.47 -1.78 -2.27
C ASP A 62 -2.41 -2.87 -1.74
N GLY A 63 -2.24 -4.12 -2.17
CA GLY A 63 -3.11 -5.22 -1.75
C GLY A 63 -3.13 -5.40 -0.24
N SER A 64 -1.95 -5.37 0.40
CA SER A 64 -1.82 -5.51 1.86
C SER A 64 -2.47 -4.34 2.61
N LEU A 65 -2.18 -3.10 2.19
CA LEU A 65 -2.72 -1.90 2.84
C LEU A 65 -4.25 -1.80 2.67
N ARG A 66 -4.75 -2.13 1.48
CA ARG A 66 -6.18 -2.11 1.14
C ARG A 66 -6.93 -3.21 1.88
N GLN A 67 -6.35 -4.40 2.04
CA GLN A 67 -6.92 -5.46 2.87
C GLN A 67 -7.08 -4.99 4.31
N VAL A 68 -6.00 -4.49 4.93
CA VAL A 68 -6.04 -4.03 6.34
C VAL A 68 -7.02 -2.87 6.52
N PHE A 69 -7.06 -1.94 5.57
CA PHE A 69 -8.07 -0.87 5.54
C PHE A 69 -9.49 -1.43 5.52
N ASN A 70 -9.79 -2.36 4.61
CA ASN A 70 -11.11 -2.97 4.47
C ASN A 70 -11.51 -3.79 5.70
N GLU A 71 -10.59 -4.50 6.32
CA GLU A 71 -10.84 -5.22 7.57
C GLU A 71 -11.18 -4.23 8.70
N THR A 72 -10.43 -3.13 8.78
CA THR A 72 -10.59 -2.14 9.85
C THR A 72 -11.86 -1.31 9.71
N VAL A 73 -12.17 -0.83 8.50
CA VAL A 73 -13.36 -0.02 8.22
C VAL A 73 -14.60 -0.88 7.98
N GLY A 74 -14.45 -2.03 7.30
CA GLY A 74 -15.54 -2.97 7.01
C GLY A 74 -16.05 -3.68 8.25
N SER A 75 -15.19 -4.04 9.20
CA SER A 75 -15.62 -4.59 10.50
C SER A 75 -16.41 -3.56 11.32
N SER A 76 -16.16 -2.27 11.12
CA SER A 76 -16.89 -1.20 11.82
C SER A 76 -18.36 -1.05 11.36
N LYS A 77 -18.77 -1.67 10.24
CA LYS A 77 -20.17 -1.66 9.76
C LYS A 77 -21.04 -2.81 10.31
N LYS A 78 -20.46 -3.78 11.03
CA LYS A 78 -21.17 -4.97 11.55
C LYS A 78 -21.58 -4.85 13.03
N SER A 79 -21.50 -3.67 13.64
CA SER A 79 -21.87 -3.46 15.05
C SER A 79 -23.10 -2.58 15.23
#